data_AF-A0A7X7ZSV3-F1
#
_entry.id   AF-A0A7X7ZSV3-F1
#
_cell.length_a   1.000
_cell.length_b   1.000
_cell.length_c   1.000
_cell.angle_alpha   90.00
_cell.angle_beta   90.00
_cell.angle_gamma   90.00
#
_symmetry.space_group_name_H-M   'P 1'
#
loop_
_entity.id
_entity.type
_entity.pdbx_description
1 polymer ?
#
loop_
_entity_poly.entity_id
_entity_poly.type
_entity_poly.pdbx_seq_one_letter_code
_entity_poly.pdbx_strand_id
1 'polypeptide(L)'
;MTTAYDLAKAEVGTVEWAKGDNPKVVAYFKDSGNPGVTNDETAWCAAFVGAMLRRAGVKSTGALNARSYLDWGTPVDRKNAQPGDVVIFKRGNSSWQGHVAFFVKDRGARIDVLGGNQSNAVNVKGYQSAALLGIRRPPKATAKPAKPAKRPAQIAKPAAQPSPAKEAGKAAAGGLAGGGLALAIWALWADAAQAWRDFWLWAFSFIN
;
A
#
# COMPACT_ATOMS: atom_id res chain seq x y z
N MET A 1 -7.19 -19.57 -14.81
CA MET A 1 -6.34 -18.95 -13.77
C MET A 1 -6.74 -17.49 -13.67
N THR A 2 -6.84 -16.92 -12.47
CA THR A 2 -7.18 -15.49 -12.29
C THR A 2 -6.03 -14.62 -12.77
N THR A 3 -6.29 -13.67 -13.67
CA THR A 3 -5.26 -12.76 -14.19
C THR A 3 -5.01 -11.59 -13.23
N ALA A 4 -3.89 -10.88 -13.38
CA ALA A 4 -3.64 -9.64 -12.65
C ALA A 4 -4.73 -8.60 -12.90
N TYR A 5 -5.27 -8.56 -14.12
CA TYR A 5 -6.37 -7.67 -14.48
C TYR A 5 -7.69 -8.05 -13.79
N ASP A 6 -7.97 -9.35 -13.62
CA ASP A 6 -9.13 -9.80 -12.85
C ASP A 6 -9.04 -9.41 -11.37
N LEU A 7 -7.86 -9.53 -10.78
CA LEU A 7 -7.60 -9.06 -9.42
C LEU A 7 -7.76 -7.53 -9.32
N ALA A 8 -7.25 -6.78 -10.30
CA ALA A 8 -7.39 -5.33 -10.34
C ALA A 8 -8.86 -4.89 -10.38
N LYS A 9 -9.70 -5.58 -11.16
CA LYS A 9 -11.14 -5.28 -11.25
C LYS A 9 -11.84 -5.46 -9.90
N ALA A 10 -11.43 -6.44 -9.11
CA ALA A 10 -11.99 -6.70 -7.78
C ALA A 10 -11.63 -5.62 -6.73
N GLU A 11 -10.64 -4.77 -7.02
CA GLU A 11 -10.18 -3.71 -6.12
C GLU A 11 -10.82 -2.33 -6.43
N VAL A 12 -11.60 -2.22 -7.52
CA VAL A 12 -12.31 -0.98 -7.90
C VAL A 12 -13.15 -0.46 -6.74
N GLY A 13 -13.03 0.85 -6.46
CA GLY A 13 -13.69 1.50 -5.33
C GLY A 13 -12.84 1.55 -4.05
N THR A 14 -11.66 0.93 -4.02
CA THR A 14 -10.69 1.18 -2.95
C THR A 14 -10.18 2.61 -3.06
N VAL A 15 -10.25 3.37 -1.96
CA VAL A 15 -9.84 4.78 -1.88
C VAL A 15 -8.79 4.97 -0.79
N GLU A 16 -7.91 5.95 -0.99
CA GLU A 16 -7.09 6.52 0.09
C GLU A 16 -8.00 7.14 1.16
N TRP A 17 -7.59 7.08 2.43
CA TRP A 17 -8.39 7.66 3.50
C TRP A 17 -7.97 9.10 3.76
N ALA A 18 -8.95 9.96 4.06
CA ALA A 18 -8.66 11.36 4.38
C ALA A 18 -7.91 11.54 5.72
N LYS A 19 -7.99 10.54 6.62
CA LYS A 19 -7.27 10.51 7.89
C LYS A 19 -6.84 9.09 8.22
N GLY A 20 -5.55 8.92 8.50
CA GLY A 20 -4.92 7.61 8.69
C GLY A 20 -4.77 6.86 7.36
N ASP A 21 -4.12 5.70 7.40
CA ASP A 21 -3.78 4.95 6.18
C ASP A 21 -4.80 3.86 5.88
N ASN A 22 -5.24 3.75 4.62
CA ASN A 22 -6.05 2.61 4.23
C ASN A 22 -5.17 1.32 4.21
N PRO A 23 -5.46 0.31 5.05
CA PRO A 23 -4.63 -0.89 5.14
C PRO A 23 -4.57 -1.69 3.84
N LYS A 24 -5.56 -1.55 2.94
CA LYS A 24 -5.49 -2.15 1.60
C LYS A 24 -4.43 -1.47 0.73
N VAL A 25 -4.33 -0.15 0.80
CA VAL A 25 -3.34 0.62 0.02
C VAL A 25 -1.93 0.29 0.53
N VAL A 26 -1.74 0.28 1.85
CA VAL A 26 -0.49 -0.17 2.49
C VAL A 26 -0.13 -1.61 2.08
N ALA A 27 -1.12 -2.51 2.01
CA ALA A 27 -0.89 -3.89 1.56
C ALA A 27 -0.40 -3.97 0.10
N TYR A 28 -0.78 -3.03 -0.79
CA TYR A 28 -0.25 -3.02 -2.15
C TYR A 28 1.25 -2.75 -2.18
N PHE A 29 1.77 -1.88 -1.30
CA PHE A 29 3.21 -1.65 -1.19
C PHE A 29 3.94 -2.92 -0.77
N LYS A 30 3.48 -3.57 0.30
CA LYS A 30 4.02 -4.86 0.76
C LYS A 30 4.01 -5.91 -0.35
N ASP A 31 2.86 -6.10 -0.98
CA ASP A 31 2.68 -7.12 -2.02
C ASP A 31 3.49 -6.83 -3.29
N SER A 32 3.78 -5.56 -3.57
CA SER A 32 4.65 -5.15 -4.67
C SER A 32 6.14 -5.41 -4.43
N GLY A 33 6.53 -5.73 -3.19
CA GLY A 33 7.92 -5.91 -2.76
C GLY A 33 8.50 -4.75 -1.95
N ASN A 34 7.67 -3.82 -1.47
CA ASN A 34 8.10 -2.61 -0.77
C ASN A 34 7.49 -2.53 0.65
N PRO A 35 7.80 -3.47 1.56
CA PRO A 35 7.18 -3.54 2.89
C PRO A 35 7.53 -2.37 3.82
N GLY A 36 8.58 -1.61 3.53
CA GLY A 36 9.00 -0.45 4.32
C GLY A 36 8.19 0.83 4.07
N VAL A 37 7.28 0.83 3.09
CA VAL A 37 6.37 1.96 2.86
C VAL A 37 5.09 1.72 3.64
N THR A 38 4.85 2.55 4.64
CA THR A 38 3.73 2.40 5.59
C THR A 38 2.66 3.48 5.47
N ASN A 39 2.81 4.45 4.57
CA ASN A 39 1.83 5.50 4.31
C ASN A 39 1.24 5.42 2.89
N ASP A 40 0.07 6.02 2.69
CA ASP A 40 -0.61 6.09 1.39
C ASP A 40 -0.40 7.41 0.62
N GLU A 41 0.29 8.39 1.22
CA GLU A 41 0.71 9.65 0.56
C GLU A 41 1.72 9.41 -0.59
N THR A 42 2.46 8.29 -0.53
CA THR A 42 3.40 7.90 -1.58
C THR A 42 2.66 7.48 -2.84
N ALA A 43 3.08 7.97 -4.02
CA ALA A 43 2.42 7.64 -5.28
C ALA A 43 2.32 6.11 -5.52
N TRP A 44 1.14 5.53 -5.32
CA TRP A 44 0.94 4.07 -5.25
C TRP A 44 0.45 3.38 -6.55
N CYS A 45 0.51 4.05 -7.71
CA CYS A 45 0.10 3.44 -8.99
C CYS A 45 0.95 2.20 -9.35
N ALA A 46 2.27 2.29 -9.21
CA ALA A 46 3.19 1.18 -9.48
C ALA A 46 3.11 0.08 -8.42
N ALA A 47 2.87 0.45 -7.16
CA ALA A 47 2.61 -0.49 -6.07
C ALA A 47 1.37 -1.34 -6.38
N PHE A 48 0.27 -0.69 -6.77
CA PHE A 48 -0.98 -1.37 -7.14
C PHE A 48 -0.77 -2.36 -8.30
N VAL A 49 -0.21 -1.92 -9.43
CA VAL A 49 0.06 -2.80 -10.59
C VAL A 49 1.00 -3.94 -10.20
N GLY A 50 2.05 -3.63 -9.45
CA GLY A 50 3.02 -4.62 -8.98
C GLY A 50 2.41 -5.67 -8.05
N ALA A 51 1.53 -5.26 -7.14
CA ALA A 51 0.79 -6.15 -6.26
C ALA A 51 -0.12 -7.09 -7.06
N MET A 52 -0.90 -6.57 -8.01
CA MET A 52 -1.79 -7.41 -8.82
C MET A 52 -1.02 -8.43 -9.66
N LEU A 53 0.11 -8.03 -10.25
CA LEU A 53 0.99 -8.94 -10.99
C LEU A 53 1.51 -10.05 -10.08
N ARG A 54 2.07 -9.72 -8.92
CA ARG A 54 2.65 -10.69 -7.98
C ARG A 54 1.59 -11.63 -7.41
N ARG A 55 0.41 -11.12 -7.04
CA ARG A 55 -0.73 -11.93 -6.60
C ARG A 55 -1.19 -12.93 -7.67
N ALA A 56 -1.08 -12.56 -8.95
CA ALA A 56 -1.36 -13.44 -10.09
C ALA A 56 -0.22 -14.40 -10.45
N GLY A 57 0.88 -14.44 -9.68
CA GLY A 57 2.04 -15.29 -9.96
C GLY A 57 2.94 -14.76 -11.09
N VAL A 58 2.83 -13.48 -11.43
CA VAL A 58 3.68 -12.80 -12.41
C VAL A 58 4.69 -11.91 -11.69
N LYS A 59 5.97 -12.05 -12.02
CA LYS A 59 7.02 -11.17 -11.47
C LYS A 59 6.79 -9.73 -11.95
N SER A 60 6.62 -8.79 -11.02
CA SER A 60 6.60 -7.36 -11.31
C SER A 60 8.02 -6.77 -11.33
N THR A 61 8.15 -5.48 -11.66
CA THR A 61 9.44 -4.76 -11.58
C THR A 61 9.95 -4.63 -10.14
N GLY A 62 9.05 -4.62 -9.16
CA GLY A 62 9.37 -4.37 -7.75
C GLY A 62 9.61 -2.89 -7.42
N ALA A 63 9.71 -2.02 -8.42
CA ALA A 63 9.95 -0.59 -8.23
C ALA A 63 8.65 0.21 -8.09
N LEU A 64 8.73 1.33 -7.36
CA LEU A 64 7.60 2.25 -7.16
C LEU A 64 7.48 3.36 -8.22
N ASN A 65 8.47 3.47 -9.11
CA ASN A 65 8.37 4.39 -10.25
C ASN A 65 7.63 3.71 -11.42
N ALA A 66 6.66 4.42 -12.01
CA ALA A 66 5.81 3.89 -13.10
C ALA A 66 6.62 3.52 -14.35
N ARG A 67 7.67 4.28 -14.65
CA ARG A 67 8.49 4.06 -15.86
C ARG A 67 9.39 2.84 -15.80
N SER A 68 9.58 2.22 -14.63
CA SER A 68 10.26 0.92 -14.53
C SER A 68 9.61 -0.16 -15.40
N TYR A 69 8.31 -0.02 -15.68
CA TYR A 69 7.60 -0.93 -16.57
C TYR A 69 7.93 -0.71 -18.04
N LEU A 70 8.64 0.36 -18.43
CA LEU A 70 9.03 0.56 -19.82
C LEU A 70 9.98 -0.53 -20.31
N ASP A 71 10.75 -1.20 -19.44
CA ASP A 71 11.67 -2.28 -19.83
C ASP A 71 11.20 -3.66 -19.34
N TRP A 72 9.93 -3.78 -18.97
CA TRP A 72 9.34 -4.99 -18.40
C TRP A 72 8.38 -5.68 -19.38
N GLY A 73 8.36 -7.02 -19.39
CA GLY A 73 7.44 -7.80 -20.23
C GLY A 73 7.68 -7.65 -21.73
N THR A 74 6.70 -8.05 -22.54
CA THR A 74 6.83 -7.99 -24.02
C THR A 74 6.26 -6.66 -24.54
N PRO A 75 6.96 -5.90 -25.40
CA PRO A 75 6.40 -4.71 -26.03
C PRO A 75 5.17 -5.06 -26.88
N VAL A 76 4.16 -4.20 -26.84
CA VAL A 76 2.94 -4.34 -27.63
C VAL A 76 2.66 -3.05 -28.38
N ASP A 77 2.46 -3.17 -29.69
CA ASP A 77 1.94 -2.05 -30.48
C ASP A 77 0.53 -1.69 -30.02
N ARG A 78 0.22 -0.39 -29.99
CA ARG A 78 -1.10 0.12 -29.58
C ARG A 78 -2.28 -0.57 -30.26
N LYS A 79 -2.19 -0.85 -31.56
CA LYS A 79 -3.23 -1.56 -32.33
C LYS A 79 -3.48 -3.01 -31.86
N ASN A 80 -2.52 -3.60 -31.15
CA ASN A 80 -2.52 -4.97 -30.66
C ASN A 80 -2.72 -5.03 -29.13
N ALA A 81 -3.00 -3.90 -28.48
CA ALA A 81 -3.21 -3.81 -27.05
C ALA A 81 -4.49 -4.56 -26.63
N GLN A 82 -4.41 -5.27 -25.51
CA GLN A 82 -5.49 -6.09 -24.97
C GLN A 82 -5.78 -5.72 -23.51
N PRO A 83 -7.02 -5.91 -23.03
CA PRO A 83 -7.33 -5.71 -21.62
C PRO A 83 -6.37 -6.47 -20.70
N GLY A 84 -5.77 -5.77 -19.75
CA GLY A 84 -4.77 -6.32 -18.84
C GLY A 84 -3.31 -6.18 -19.28
N ASP A 85 -3.04 -5.69 -20.50
CA ASP A 85 -1.70 -5.17 -20.83
C ASP A 85 -1.37 -3.99 -19.90
N VAL A 86 -0.11 -3.82 -19.53
CA VAL A 86 0.36 -2.71 -18.68
C VAL A 86 0.67 -1.51 -19.57
N VAL A 87 0.07 -0.37 -19.27
CA VAL A 87 0.26 0.89 -20.01
C VAL A 87 0.98 1.90 -19.15
N ILE A 88 1.94 2.59 -19.76
CA ILE A 88 2.78 3.58 -19.10
C ILE A 88 2.52 4.93 -19.77
N PHE A 89 2.22 5.96 -18.98
CA PHE A 89 2.00 7.32 -19.45
C PHE A 89 3.04 8.28 -18.87
N LYS A 90 3.33 9.34 -19.61
CA LYS A 90 4.02 10.52 -19.10
C LYS A 90 3.14 11.19 -18.04
N ARG A 91 3.76 11.60 -16.93
CA ARG A 91 3.16 12.46 -15.90
C ARG A 91 4.22 13.41 -15.39
N GLY A 92 3.82 14.65 -15.06
CA GLY A 92 4.72 15.67 -14.54
C GLY A 92 5.79 16.12 -15.54
N ASN A 93 6.81 16.81 -15.01
CA ASN A 93 7.83 17.49 -15.81
C ASN A 93 9.18 16.75 -15.86
N SER A 94 9.38 15.72 -15.02
CA SER A 94 10.63 14.95 -14.99
C SER A 94 10.54 13.65 -15.79
N SER A 95 11.69 13.21 -16.32
CA SER A 95 11.82 11.98 -17.11
C SER A 95 11.62 10.70 -16.31
N TRP A 96 11.67 10.73 -14.98
CA TRP A 96 11.40 9.56 -14.14
C TRP A 96 9.91 9.45 -13.73
N GLN A 97 9.16 10.55 -13.81
CA GLN A 97 7.75 10.61 -13.41
C GLN A 97 6.86 9.98 -14.48
N GLY A 98 5.83 9.26 -14.05
CA GLY A 98 4.88 8.62 -14.94
C GLY A 98 3.64 8.12 -14.22
N HIS A 99 2.75 7.52 -14.98
CA HIS A 99 1.60 6.77 -14.47
C HIS A 99 1.61 5.38 -15.10
N VAL A 100 1.23 4.36 -14.32
CA VAL A 100 1.12 2.98 -14.79
C VAL A 100 -0.21 2.40 -14.37
N ALA A 101 -0.86 1.68 -15.30
CA ALA A 101 -2.17 1.09 -15.11
C ALA A 101 -2.35 -0.12 -16.03
N PHE A 102 -3.46 -0.84 -15.90
CA PHE A 102 -3.88 -1.87 -16.85
C PHE A 102 -4.73 -1.25 -17.96
N PHE A 103 -4.44 -1.59 -19.21
CA PHE A 103 -5.24 -1.23 -20.37
C PHE A 103 -6.65 -1.81 -20.25
N VAL A 104 -7.66 -1.01 -20.58
CA VAL A 104 -9.07 -1.46 -20.67
C VAL A 104 -9.53 -1.38 -22.12
N LYS A 105 -9.44 -0.20 -22.74
CA LYS A 105 -9.94 0.03 -24.10
C LYS A 105 -9.28 1.25 -24.73
N ASP A 106 -9.00 1.18 -26.02
CA ASP A 106 -8.60 2.33 -26.83
C ASP A 106 -9.85 3.03 -27.42
N ARG A 107 -9.92 4.36 -27.26
CA ARG A 107 -10.98 5.23 -27.80
C ARG A 107 -10.40 6.33 -28.71
N GLY A 108 -9.23 6.12 -29.29
CA GLY A 108 -8.59 7.07 -30.21
C GLY A 108 -7.87 8.19 -29.47
N ALA A 109 -8.53 9.30 -29.15
CA ALA A 109 -7.88 10.40 -28.42
C ALA A 109 -7.59 10.04 -26.95
N ARG A 110 -8.31 9.05 -26.40
CA ARG A 110 -8.13 8.58 -25.02
C ARG A 110 -8.02 7.07 -24.95
N ILE A 111 -7.31 6.59 -23.93
CA ILE A 111 -7.22 5.18 -23.57
C ILE A 111 -7.81 5.04 -22.17
N ASP A 112 -8.82 4.20 -22.03
CA ASP A 112 -9.37 3.86 -20.72
C ASP A 112 -8.48 2.83 -20.04
N VAL A 113 -8.18 3.07 -18.76
CA VAL A 113 -7.25 2.26 -17.98
C VAL A 113 -7.78 2.04 -16.58
N LEU A 114 -7.50 0.86 -16.04
CA LEU A 114 -7.79 0.45 -14.67
C LEU A 114 -6.50 0.54 -13.86
N GLY A 115 -6.45 1.45 -12.90
CA GLY A 115 -5.23 1.70 -12.13
C GLY A 115 -5.53 2.20 -10.72
N GLY A 116 -4.50 2.10 -9.88
CA GLY A 116 -4.47 2.70 -8.55
C GLY A 116 -3.99 4.15 -8.59
N ASN A 117 -4.26 4.87 -7.52
CA ASN A 117 -3.93 6.28 -7.30
C ASN A 117 -4.46 7.22 -8.39
N GLN A 118 -5.63 6.90 -8.94
CA GLN A 118 -6.29 7.70 -9.97
C GLN A 118 -7.31 8.61 -9.32
N SER A 119 -6.87 9.78 -8.85
CA SER A 119 -7.61 10.59 -7.86
C SER A 119 -7.81 9.80 -6.56
N ASN A 120 -6.70 9.35 -5.98
CA ASN A 120 -6.63 8.69 -4.68
C ASN A 120 -7.53 7.45 -4.58
N ALA A 121 -7.71 6.74 -5.70
CA ALA A 121 -8.60 5.58 -5.78
C ALA A 121 -8.16 4.57 -6.84
N VAL A 122 -8.67 3.34 -6.70
CA VAL A 122 -8.69 2.33 -7.76
C VAL A 122 -9.96 2.51 -8.57
N ASN A 123 -9.83 2.87 -9.85
CA ASN A 123 -10.97 3.10 -10.74
C ASN A 123 -10.56 2.94 -12.21
N VAL A 124 -11.55 3.11 -13.10
CA VAL A 124 -11.31 3.24 -14.54
C VAL A 124 -11.30 4.72 -14.91
N LYS A 125 -10.26 5.19 -15.59
CA LYS A 125 -10.18 6.56 -16.13
C LYS A 125 -9.59 6.58 -17.53
N GLY A 126 -10.03 7.55 -18.33
CA GLY A 126 -9.45 7.82 -19.64
C GLY A 126 -8.20 8.69 -19.53
N TYR A 127 -7.08 8.27 -20.12
CA TYR A 127 -5.85 9.05 -20.25
C TYR A 127 -5.66 9.48 -21.70
N GLN A 128 -5.04 10.65 -21.93
CA GLN A 128 -4.74 11.13 -23.28
C GLN A 128 -3.77 10.17 -23.96
N SER A 129 -4.11 9.70 -25.16
CA SER A 129 -3.25 8.77 -25.89
C SER A 129 -1.92 9.39 -26.31
N ALA A 130 -1.86 10.72 -26.47
CA ALA A 130 -0.62 11.47 -26.69
C ALA A 130 0.36 11.40 -25.50
N ALA A 131 -0.09 11.04 -24.30
CA ALA A 131 0.78 10.84 -23.15
C ALA A 131 1.30 9.40 -23.02
N LEU A 132 0.86 8.47 -23.89
CA LEU A 132 1.28 7.07 -23.84
C LEU A 132 2.77 6.96 -24.19
N LEU A 133 3.54 6.34 -23.29
CA LEU A 133 4.96 6.05 -23.47
C LEU A 133 5.21 4.61 -23.93
N GLY A 134 4.37 3.66 -23.52
CA GLY A 134 4.53 2.27 -23.91
C GLY A 134 3.41 1.37 -23.40
N ILE A 135 3.31 0.20 -24.03
CA ILE A 135 2.40 -0.88 -23.65
C ILE A 135 3.21 -2.17 -23.52
N ARG A 136 3.00 -2.90 -22.43
CA ARG A 136 3.73 -4.11 -22.09
C ARG A 136 2.79 -5.23 -21.72
N ARG A 137 2.94 -6.37 -22.40
CA ARG A 137 2.20 -7.59 -22.07
C ARG A 137 2.88 -8.31 -20.90
N PRO A 138 2.12 -8.66 -19.85
CA PRO A 138 2.62 -9.51 -18.79
C PRO A 138 3.14 -10.85 -19.33
N PRO A 139 4.31 -11.32 -18.88
CA PRO A 139 4.73 -12.70 -19.12
C PRO A 139 3.68 -13.67 -18.58
N LYS A 140 3.68 -14.91 -19.10
CA LYS A 140 2.86 -15.97 -18.51
C LYS A 140 3.25 -16.16 -17.04
N ALA A 141 2.27 -16.43 -16.18
CA ALA A 141 2.53 -16.72 -14.78
C ALA A 141 3.49 -17.91 -14.66
N THR A 142 4.64 -17.68 -14.03
CA THR A 142 5.72 -18.68 -13.91
C THR A 142 5.70 -19.40 -12.57
N ALA A 143 4.82 -18.99 -11.65
CA ALA A 143 4.70 -19.56 -10.30
C ALA A 143 3.26 -19.99 -10.00
N LYS A 144 3.11 -21.07 -9.23
CA LYS A 144 1.84 -21.40 -8.56
C LYS A 144 1.41 -20.15 -7.77
N PRO A 145 0.18 -19.62 -7.95
CA PRO A 145 -0.23 -18.42 -7.26
C PRO A 145 0.02 -18.59 -5.77
N ALA A 146 0.73 -17.63 -5.16
CA ALA A 146 0.91 -17.62 -3.72
C ALA A 146 -0.50 -17.72 -3.12
N LYS A 147 -0.73 -18.76 -2.32
CA LYS A 147 -2.04 -19.06 -1.72
C LYS A 147 -2.62 -17.76 -1.19
N PRO A 148 -3.82 -17.33 -1.60
CA PRO A 148 -4.38 -16.08 -1.10
C PRO A 148 -4.32 -16.14 0.42
N ALA A 149 -3.61 -15.19 1.03
CA ALA A 149 -3.62 -15.04 2.47
C ALA A 149 -5.10 -15.00 2.85
N LYS A 150 -5.52 -15.93 3.73
CA LYS A 150 -6.91 -16.00 4.20
C LYS A 150 -7.31 -14.57 4.56
N ARG A 151 -8.34 -14.05 3.89
CA ARG A 151 -9.07 -12.85 4.32
C ARG A 151 -9.21 -12.97 5.83
N PRO A 152 -8.72 -12.03 6.67
CA PRO A 152 -9.21 -11.98 8.02
C PRO A 152 -10.72 -11.90 7.91
N ALA A 153 -11.39 -12.87 8.51
CA ALA A 153 -12.80 -12.79 8.77
C ALA A 153 -13.07 -11.41 9.36
N GLN A 154 -14.22 -10.84 8.99
CA GLN A 154 -14.78 -9.62 9.54
C GLN A 154 -14.31 -9.42 10.98
N ILE A 155 -13.57 -8.33 11.24
CA ILE A 155 -13.39 -7.86 12.61
C ILE A 155 -14.80 -7.58 13.08
N ALA A 156 -15.33 -8.51 13.88
CA ALA A 156 -16.52 -8.31 14.66
C ALA A 156 -16.35 -6.97 15.39
N LYS A 157 -17.42 -6.17 15.44
CA LYS A 157 -17.50 -4.98 16.30
C LYS A 157 -16.76 -5.27 17.62
N PRO A 158 -15.81 -4.42 18.05
CA PRO A 158 -15.28 -4.54 19.39
C PRO A 158 -16.44 -4.53 20.38
N ALA A 159 -16.57 -5.61 21.14
CA ALA A 159 -17.44 -5.67 22.29
C ALA A 159 -17.09 -4.50 23.21
N ALA A 160 -18.12 -3.80 23.68
CA ALA A 160 -17.99 -2.74 24.66
C ALA A 160 -17.17 -3.24 25.85
N GLN A 161 -16.05 -2.59 26.15
CA GLN A 161 -15.42 -2.74 27.46
C GLN A 161 -16.28 -1.99 28.49
N PRO A 162 -16.53 -2.57 29.67
CA PRO A 162 -17.36 -1.94 30.69
C PRO A 162 -16.69 -0.67 31.23
N SER A 163 -17.44 0.43 31.23
CA SER A 163 -17.08 1.67 31.92
C SER A 163 -16.88 1.39 33.43
N PRO A 164 -15.79 1.86 34.07
CA PRO A 164 -15.74 1.88 35.52
C PRO A 164 -16.76 2.89 36.04
N ALA A 165 -17.60 2.39 36.95
CA ALA A 165 -18.76 3.04 37.50
C ALA A 165 -18.43 4.33 38.28
N LYS A 166 -19.38 5.25 38.24
CA LYS A 166 -19.61 6.25 39.29
C LYS A 166 -19.69 5.56 40.65
N GLU A 167 -18.75 5.84 41.53
CA GLU A 167 -18.98 5.82 42.97
C GLU A 167 -18.48 7.15 43.54
N ALA A 168 -19.39 8.13 43.60
CA ALA A 168 -19.22 9.33 44.40
C ALA A 168 -20.04 9.14 45.67
N GLY A 169 -19.43 8.52 46.68
CA GLY A 169 -19.91 8.44 48.06
C GLY A 169 -18.99 9.25 48.96
N LYS A 170 -19.55 10.24 49.66
CA LYS A 170 -18.91 11.16 50.61
C LYS A 170 -18.13 10.43 51.73
N ALA A 171 -16.96 10.95 52.13
CA ALA A 171 -16.67 11.33 53.53
C ALA A 171 -15.24 11.89 53.73
N ALA A 172 -15.21 12.92 54.59
CA ALA A 172 -14.17 13.33 55.53
C ALA A 172 -12.86 13.97 55.04
N ALA A 173 -12.76 15.27 55.35
CA ALA A 173 -11.53 16.03 55.48
C ALA A 173 -10.65 15.50 56.62
N GLY A 174 -9.33 15.47 56.40
CA GLY A 174 -8.35 15.20 57.45
C GLY A 174 -6.91 15.09 56.93
N GLY A 175 -6.13 16.16 57.16
CA GLY A 175 -4.75 16.09 57.65
C GLY A 175 -3.64 15.41 56.82
N LEU A 176 -2.75 16.25 56.28
CA LEU A 176 -1.27 16.22 56.38
C LEU A 176 -0.55 14.88 56.63
N ALA A 177 0.40 14.57 55.72
CA ALA A 177 1.83 14.28 55.97
C ALA A 177 2.36 13.05 55.20
N GLY A 178 3.55 13.18 54.63
CA GLY A 178 4.42 12.04 54.31
C GLY A 178 4.76 11.88 52.84
N GLY A 179 5.88 12.48 52.41
CA GLY A 179 6.50 12.16 51.13
C GLY A 179 6.99 10.71 51.07
N GLY A 180 6.90 10.10 49.89
CA GLY A 180 7.40 8.75 49.68
C GLY A 180 6.84 8.00 48.47
N LEU A 181 6.38 8.67 47.40
CA LEU A 181 5.84 7.96 46.24
C LEU A 181 6.01 8.71 44.90
N ALA A 182 7.19 9.33 44.69
CA ALA A 182 7.52 9.99 43.42
C ALA A 182 8.68 9.33 42.65
N LEU A 183 9.25 8.21 43.12
CA LEU A 183 10.43 7.60 42.50
C LEU A 183 10.18 6.27 41.76
N ALA A 184 8.98 5.70 41.80
CA ALA A 184 8.70 4.40 41.15
C ALA A 184 8.13 4.48 39.73
N ILE A 185 7.81 5.68 39.22
CA ILE A 185 7.19 5.84 37.88
C ILE A 185 8.20 6.33 36.82
N TRP A 186 9.37 6.81 37.22
CA TRP A 186 10.45 7.18 36.28
C TRP A 186 11.30 6.00 35.81
N ALA A 187 11.50 4.98 36.66
CA ALA A 187 12.38 3.85 36.36
C ALA A 187 11.85 2.93 35.25
N LEU A 188 10.53 2.81 35.09
CA LEU A 188 9.90 1.96 34.08
C LEU A 188 9.92 2.53 32.64
N TRP A 189 10.19 3.83 32.49
CA TRP A 189 10.31 4.48 31.17
C TRP A 189 11.77 4.58 30.67
N ALA A 190 12.73 4.63 31.59
CA ALA A 190 14.15 4.71 31.24
C ALA A 190 14.69 3.38 30.68
N ASP A 191 14.27 2.24 31.23
CA ASP A 191 14.72 0.91 30.77
C ASP A 191 14.22 0.57 29.36
N ALA A 192 13.00 1.00 29.01
CA ALA A 192 12.44 0.78 27.67
C ALA A 192 13.15 1.61 26.60
N ALA A 193 13.57 2.84 26.93
CA ALA A 193 14.31 3.72 26.02
C ALA A 193 15.75 3.25 25.82
N GLN A 194 16.37 2.69 26.86
CA GLN A 194 17.73 2.14 26.79
C GLN A 194 17.76 0.86 25.94
N ALA A 195 16.81 -0.06 26.16
CA ALA A 195 16.67 -1.28 25.35
C ALA A 195 16.43 -0.98 23.85
N TRP A 196 15.75 0.12 23.55
CA TRP A 196 15.54 0.57 22.17
C TRP A 196 16.82 1.10 21.52
N ARG A 197 17.63 1.88 22.24
CA ARG A 197 18.92 2.39 21.74
C ARG A 197 19.94 1.27 21.51
N ASP A 198 20.00 0.31 22.43
CA ASP A 198 20.94 -0.81 22.36
C ASP A 198 20.61 -1.77 21.19
N PHE A 199 19.32 -1.96 20.91
CA PHE A 199 18.85 -2.70 19.73
C PHE A 199 19.30 -2.05 18.42
N TRP A 200 19.19 -0.72 18.31
CA TRP A 200 19.63 0.00 17.11
C TRP A 200 21.15 0.00 16.93
N LEU A 201 21.93 0.15 18.00
CA LEU A 201 23.40 0.11 17.93
C LEU A 201 23.93 -1.28 17.56
N TRP A 202 23.31 -2.35 18.04
CA TRP A 202 23.60 -3.73 17.59
C TRP A 202 23.26 -3.93 16.11
N ALA A 203 22.11 -3.44 15.65
CA ALA A 203 21.64 -3.59 14.27
C ALA A 203 22.54 -2.89 13.24
N PHE A 204 23.19 -1.78 13.59
CA PHE A 204 24.14 -1.09 12.72
C PHE A 204 25.55 -1.70 12.70
N SER A 205 25.90 -2.62 13.62
CA SER A 205 27.22 -3.26 13.64
C SER A 205 27.44 -4.32 12.54
N PHE A 206 26.39 -4.67 11.79
CA PHE A 206 26.43 -5.61 10.65
C PHE A 206 26.41 -4.92 9.28
N ILE A 207 26.50 -3.59 9.26
CA ILE A 207 26.61 -2.79 8.03
C ILE A 207 28.00 -2.15 8.01
N ASN A 208 29.02 -2.98 7.80
CA ASN A 208 30.30 -2.63 7.17
C ASN A 208 30.96 -3.90 6.64
#